data_AF-A0A523UE93-F1
#
_entry.id   AF-A0A523UE93-F1
#
_cell.length_a   1.000
_cell.length_b   1.000
_cell.length_c   1.000
_cell.angle_alpha   90.00
_cell.angle_beta   90.00
_cell.angle_gamma   90.00
#
_symmetry.space_group_name_H-M   'P 1'
#
loop_
_entity.id
_entity.type
_entity.pdbx_description
1 polymer ?
#
loop_
_entity_poly.entity_id
_entity_poly.type
_entity_poly.pdbx_seq_one_letter_code
_entity_poly.pdbx_strand_id
1 'polypeptide(L)'
;MRIPKLDVDYSTRLCFACGEYNPIGLKLKPVYDGEKVRAEFTPGEYHQGWDNAVHGGILYTLLDEVTVYAILCCGIYFGVTAKSEVRFRQVAPINEPIQISAWVTKLTRRLVETKGVLTLKDNTVIAEGSSLFYVFARSKKTILWDMDGVIADSNPFHFAAWQEVFDRRGINFIKDDFTKLFGTRNDFIIRNILEGEPREEDVETIAKEKETNFRGKIKGNVKPLPGAIKLLGTIKKGTFKQALVSSTPEENINLIIGELNLEGFFDSVVHGREVTESKPSPQIFLLAAEKLKAEPADCIVIEDSPLGVKAAKAAGMRCLAVTNTHPEQELEEADKVVHSLEDVDLITLMQRV
;
A
#
# COMPACT_ATOMS: atom_id res chain seq x y z
N MET A 1 -12.59 32.24 7.39
CA MET A 1 -12.96 32.01 5.97
C MET A 1 -13.81 30.75 5.91
N ARG A 2 -15.05 30.80 5.42
CA ARG A 2 -15.82 29.58 5.12
C ARG A 2 -15.22 28.99 3.84
N ILE A 3 -14.62 27.79 3.94
CA ILE A 3 -14.16 27.05 2.77
C ILE A 3 -15.41 26.66 1.98
N PRO A 4 -15.48 26.90 0.66
CA PRO A 4 -16.54 26.34 -0.17
C PRO A 4 -16.63 24.82 0.06
N LYS A 5 -17.82 24.24 0.00
CA LYS A 5 -17.94 22.77 -0.10
C LYS A 5 -17.31 22.36 -1.43
N LEU A 6 -16.03 22.02 -1.41
CA LEU A 6 -15.33 21.40 -2.53
C LEU A 6 -15.68 19.92 -2.51
N ASP A 7 -16.25 19.42 -3.59
CA ASP A 7 -16.41 17.98 -3.80
C ASP A 7 -15.04 17.41 -4.21
N VAL A 8 -14.26 17.07 -3.19
CA VAL A 8 -12.83 16.79 -3.34
C VAL A 8 -12.60 15.53 -4.20
N ASP A 9 -13.54 14.58 -4.15
CA ASP A 9 -13.46 13.27 -4.83
C ASP A 9 -13.59 13.40 -6.36
N TYR A 10 -14.38 14.38 -6.83
CA TYR A 10 -14.55 14.65 -8.26
C TYR A 10 -13.43 15.55 -8.84
N SER A 11 -12.82 16.39 -7.99
CA SER A 11 -11.92 17.47 -8.43
C SER A 11 -10.53 17.01 -8.87
N THR A 12 -10.03 15.88 -8.35
CA THR A 12 -8.69 15.37 -8.68
C THR A 12 -8.61 14.82 -10.10
N ARG A 13 -9.73 14.35 -10.67
CA ARG A 13 -9.79 13.83 -12.05
C ARG A 13 -9.48 14.88 -13.11
N LEU A 14 -9.80 16.15 -12.82
CA LEU A 14 -9.64 17.27 -13.75
C LEU A 14 -8.58 18.28 -13.30
N CYS A 15 -7.74 17.96 -12.30
CA CYS A 15 -6.63 18.83 -11.90
C CYS A 15 -5.78 19.20 -13.13
N PHE A 16 -5.42 20.48 -13.25
CA PHE A 16 -4.61 20.96 -14.38
C PHE A 16 -3.20 20.35 -14.37
N ALA A 17 -2.60 20.11 -13.19
CA ALA A 17 -1.26 19.55 -13.12
C ALA A 17 -1.26 18.01 -13.25
N CYS A 18 -2.01 17.30 -12.40
CA CYS A 18 -1.92 15.83 -12.29
C CYS A 18 -3.17 15.07 -12.79
N GLY A 19 -4.24 15.77 -13.18
CA GLY A 19 -5.52 15.13 -13.53
C GLY A 19 -5.45 14.32 -14.82
N GLU A 20 -5.65 13.00 -14.71
CA GLU A 20 -5.59 12.07 -15.85
C GLU A 20 -6.66 12.34 -16.91
N TYR A 21 -7.80 12.94 -16.53
CA TYR A 21 -8.91 13.22 -17.45
C TYR A 21 -8.97 14.66 -17.93
N ASN A 22 -8.12 15.57 -17.44
CA ASN A 22 -8.09 16.96 -17.93
C ASN A 22 -7.50 17.03 -19.35
N PRO A 23 -8.26 17.33 -20.42
CA PRO A 23 -7.75 17.27 -21.79
C PRO A 23 -6.60 18.25 -22.08
N ILE A 24 -6.46 19.30 -21.27
CA ILE A 24 -5.43 20.34 -21.41
C ILE A 24 -4.42 20.32 -20.25
N GLY A 25 -4.49 19.35 -19.35
CA GLY A 25 -3.63 19.27 -18.17
C GLY A 25 -2.23 18.75 -18.48
N LEU A 26 -1.29 19.00 -17.56
CA LEU A 26 0.13 18.62 -17.67
C LEU A 26 0.38 17.12 -17.51
N LYS A 27 -0.61 16.37 -17.00
CA LYS A 27 -0.54 14.90 -16.78
C LYS A 27 0.64 14.47 -15.92
N LEU A 28 1.00 15.30 -14.94
CA LEU A 28 2.07 15.00 -14.02
C LEU A 28 1.76 13.71 -13.25
N LYS A 29 2.74 12.82 -13.15
CA LYS A 29 2.64 11.56 -12.41
C LYS A 29 3.63 11.54 -11.25
N PRO A 30 3.30 12.18 -10.11
CA PRO A 30 4.16 12.13 -8.94
C PRO A 30 4.28 10.71 -8.39
N VAL A 31 5.48 10.40 -7.92
CA VAL A 31 5.85 9.16 -7.24
C VAL A 31 6.62 9.47 -5.96
N TYR A 32 6.49 8.65 -4.93
CA TYR A 32 7.22 8.81 -3.67
C TYR A 32 8.33 7.76 -3.55
N ASP A 33 9.59 8.20 -3.46
CA ASP A 33 10.74 7.28 -3.40
C ASP A 33 11.05 6.75 -1.99
N GLY A 34 10.32 7.23 -0.98
CA GLY A 34 10.54 6.94 0.45
C GLY A 34 11.20 8.09 1.24
N GLU A 35 11.64 9.13 0.54
CA GLU A 35 12.22 10.36 1.10
C GLU A 35 11.60 11.62 0.48
N LYS A 36 11.47 11.64 -0.85
CA LYS A 36 11.01 12.78 -1.65
C LYS A 36 9.93 12.33 -2.63
N VAL A 37 9.04 13.25 -2.94
CA VAL A 37 8.16 13.13 -4.10
C VAL A 37 8.96 13.53 -5.33
N ARG A 38 8.88 12.71 -6.38
CA ARG A 38 9.52 12.96 -7.67
C ARG A 38 8.49 12.93 -8.78
N ALA A 39 8.77 13.65 -9.84
CA ALA A 39 8.05 13.55 -11.09
C ALA A 39 8.97 13.95 -12.24
N GLU A 40 8.56 13.66 -13.46
CA GLU A 40 9.19 14.17 -14.68
C GLU A 40 8.11 14.82 -15.55
N PHE A 41 8.46 15.93 -16.20
CA PHE A 41 7.60 16.60 -17.17
C PHE A 41 8.42 17.07 -18.36
N THR A 42 7.95 16.78 -19.57
CA THR A 42 8.56 17.28 -20.81
C THR A 42 7.65 18.36 -21.41
N PRO A 43 7.98 19.65 -21.26
CA PRO A 43 7.17 20.74 -21.80
C PRO A 43 7.25 20.80 -23.32
N GLY A 44 6.12 20.65 -24.00
CA GLY A 44 6.01 20.93 -25.45
C GLY A 44 5.75 22.41 -25.80
N GLU A 45 5.55 22.68 -27.09
CA GLU A 45 5.33 24.03 -27.66
C GLU A 45 4.20 24.83 -26.98
N TYR A 46 3.13 24.18 -26.55
CA TYR A 46 2.01 24.85 -25.86
C TYR A 46 2.30 25.27 -24.41
N HIS A 47 3.50 24.98 -23.88
CA HIS A 47 3.92 25.37 -22.53
C HIS A 47 4.92 26.54 -22.53
N GLN A 48 5.22 27.11 -23.70
CA GLN A 48 6.20 28.18 -23.83
C GLN A 48 5.63 29.53 -23.38
N GLY A 49 6.50 30.37 -22.81
CA GLY A 49 6.20 31.78 -22.52
C GLY A 49 6.88 32.70 -23.52
N TRP A 50 8.18 32.52 -23.68
CA TRP A 50 8.99 33.09 -24.77
C TRP A 50 9.40 31.98 -25.73
N ASP A 51 9.87 32.34 -26.93
CA ASP A 51 10.29 31.36 -27.93
C ASP A 51 11.32 30.38 -27.34
N ASN A 52 11.04 29.08 -27.47
CA ASN A 52 11.81 27.96 -26.92
C ASN A 52 12.02 27.94 -25.38
N ALA A 53 11.29 28.75 -24.62
CA ALA A 53 11.42 28.84 -23.16
C ALA A 53 10.09 28.52 -22.46
N VAL A 54 10.13 27.59 -21.50
CA VAL A 54 8.96 27.21 -20.70
C VAL A 54 8.43 28.40 -19.91
N HIS A 55 7.12 28.59 -19.91
CA HIS A 55 6.48 29.67 -19.16
C HIS A 55 6.70 29.47 -17.65
N GLY A 56 7.13 30.53 -16.94
CA GLY A 56 7.42 30.44 -15.49
C GLY A 56 6.23 29.99 -14.64
N GLY A 57 5.00 30.30 -15.08
CA GLY A 57 3.77 29.78 -14.47
C GLY A 57 3.62 28.26 -14.56
N ILE A 58 4.10 27.62 -15.64
CA ILE A 58 4.09 26.15 -15.76
C ILE A 58 5.08 25.56 -14.77
N LEU A 59 6.30 26.10 -14.70
CA LEU A 59 7.30 25.69 -13.72
C LEU A 59 6.80 25.84 -12.28
N TYR A 60 6.09 26.94 -11.98
CA TYR A 60 5.43 27.13 -10.69
C TYR A 60 4.36 26.05 -10.43
N THR A 61 3.49 25.76 -11.40
CA THR A 61 2.47 24.72 -11.28
C THR A 61 3.09 23.34 -10.98
N LEU A 62 4.21 23.00 -11.61
CA LEU A 62 4.93 21.75 -11.33
C LEU A 62 5.37 21.70 -9.86
N LEU A 63 5.98 22.78 -9.35
CA LEU A 63 6.43 22.89 -7.95
C LEU A 63 5.27 22.81 -6.97
N ASP A 64 4.20 23.56 -7.21
CA ASP A 64 3.01 23.59 -6.35
C ASP A 64 2.44 22.18 -6.22
N GLU A 65 2.22 21.48 -7.35
CA GLU A 65 1.65 20.14 -7.36
C GLU A 65 2.51 19.12 -6.60
N VAL A 66 3.82 19.03 -6.87
CA VAL A 66 4.66 18.03 -6.19
C VAL A 66 4.81 18.32 -4.69
N THR A 67 4.73 19.59 -4.28
CA THR A 67 4.76 19.93 -2.85
C THR A 67 3.46 19.55 -2.14
N VAL A 68 2.32 19.58 -2.83
CA VAL A 68 1.05 19.04 -2.31
C VAL A 68 1.15 17.53 -2.10
N TYR A 69 1.71 16.79 -3.05
CA TYR A 69 1.95 15.35 -2.87
C TYR A 69 2.94 15.05 -1.74
N ALA A 70 3.94 15.92 -1.53
CA ALA A 70 4.89 15.76 -0.43
C ALA A 70 4.20 15.86 0.94
N ILE A 71 3.26 16.78 1.13
CA ILE A 71 2.49 16.85 2.39
C ILE A 71 1.52 15.67 2.54
N LEU A 72 0.97 15.16 1.43
CA LEU A 72 0.12 13.96 1.43
C LEU A 72 0.87 12.75 1.95
N CYS A 73 2.12 12.56 1.52
CA CYS A 73 2.99 11.48 1.99
C CYS A 73 3.31 11.58 3.51
N CYS A 74 3.05 12.72 4.14
CA CYS A 74 3.15 12.92 5.59
C CYS A 74 1.79 12.85 6.32
N GLY A 75 0.77 12.26 5.69
CA GLY A 75 -0.54 12.05 6.31
C GLY A 75 -1.46 13.28 6.27
N ILE A 76 -1.16 14.29 5.44
CA ILE A 76 -2.03 15.47 5.28
C ILE A 76 -2.93 15.27 4.06
N TYR A 77 -4.21 14.99 4.31
CA TYR A 77 -5.19 14.77 3.24
C TYR A 77 -5.60 16.07 2.55
N PHE A 78 -5.78 17.14 3.33
CA PHE A 78 -6.19 18.42 2.78
C PHE A 78 -5.42 19.57 3.43
N GLY A 79 -4.70 20.30 2.59
CA GLY A 79 -4.00 21.53 2.94
C GLY A 79 -4.12 22.55 1.83
N VAL A 80 -3.99 23.82 2.18
CA VAL A 80 -4.04 24.93 1.22
C VAL A 80 -2.75 25.72 1.29
N THR A 81 -2.17 26.02 0.13
CA THR A 81 -0.98 26.86 0.00
C THR A 81 -1.28 28.26 0.55
N ALA A 82 -0.62 28.61 1.65
CA ALA A 82 -0.75 29.91 2.32
C ALA A 82 0.24 30.94 1.74
N LYS A 83 1.46 30.47 1.46
CA LYS A 83 2.52 31.24 0.80
C LYS A 83 3.31 30.27 -0.07
N SER A 84 3.68 30.71 -1.26
CA SER A 84 4.72 30.06 -2.05
C SER A 84 5.69 31.10 -2.57
N GLU A 85 6.96 30.74 -2.62
CA GLU A 85 8.05 31.58 -3.13
C GLU A 85 8.90 30.73 -4.07
N VAL A 86 9.08 31.21 -5.30
CA VAL A 86 9.86 30.50 -6.33
C VAL A 86 10.98 31.39 -6.82
N ARG A 87 12.17 30.82 -6.87
CA ARG A 87 13.37 31.43 -7.44
C ARG A 87 13.71 30.74 -8.75
N PHE A 88 13.51 31.44 -9.86
CA PHE A 88 13.99 31.02 -11.17
C PHE A 88 15.49 31.30 -11.28
N ARG A 89 16.26 30.27 -11.60
CA ARG A 89 17.73 30.30 -11.70
C ARG A 89 18.20 30.33 -13.15
N GLN A 90 17.56 29.55 -14.00
CA GLN A 90 17.89 29.40 -15.41
C GLN A 90 16.62 29.28 -16.27
N VAL A 91 16.78 29.51 -17.56
CA VAL A 91 15.72 29.27 -18.55
C VAL A 91 15.55 27.76 -18.72
N ALA A 92 14.31 27.27 -18.61
CA ALA A 92 13.99 25.90 -18.99
C ALA A 92 13.70 25.86 -20.51
N PRO A 93 14.45 25.05 -21.29
CA PRO A 93 14.10 24.79 -22.68
C PRO A 93 12.83 23.93 -22.78
N ILE A 94 12.06 24.13 -23.85
CA ILE A 94 11.01 23.18 -24.24
C ILE A 94 11.63 21.90 -24.84
N ASN A 95 10.86 20.83 -24.90
CA ASN A 95 11.24 19.50 -25.41
C ASN A 95 12.37 18.79 -24.64
N GLU A 96 12.81 19.35 -23.51
CA GLU A 96 13.75 18.72 -22.59
C GLU A 96 13.04 18.25 -21.31
N PRO A 97 13.28 17.01 -20.84
CA PRO A 97 12.68 16.54 -19.60
C PRO A 97 13.18 17.32 -18.38
N ILE A 98 12.23 17.84 -17.61
CA ILE A 98 12.45 18.48 -16.32
C ILE A 98 12.21 17.46 -15.22
N GLN A 99 13.24 17.20 -14.43
CA GLN A 99 13.16 16.41 -13.21
C GLN A 99 12.67 17.29 -12.06
N ILE A 100 11.67 16.78 -11.34
CA ILE A 100 10.99 17.52 -10.29
C ILE A 100 11.18 16.74 -8.99
N SER A 101 11.52 17.42 -7.90
CA SER A 101 11.62 16.81 -6.58
C SER A 101 11.08 17.72 -5.49
N ALA A 102 10.33 17.18 -4.54
CA ALA A 102 9.81 17.93 -3.39
C ALA A 102 9.80 17.12 -2.10
N TRP A 103 9.92 17.80 -0.97
CA TRP A 103 9.89 17.19 0.36
C TRP A 103 9.40 18.16 1.43
N VAL A 104 8.90 17.61 2.53
CA VAL A 104 8.55 18.38 3.73
C VAL A 104 9.81 18.72 4.50
N THR A 105 9.98 19.99 4.85
CA THR A 105 11.08 20.47 5.70
C THR A 105 10.66 20.64 7.15
N LYS A 106 9.38 20.90 7.39
CA LYS A 106 8.83 21.06 8.74
C LYS A 106 7.35 20.73 8.75
N LEU A 107 6.93 19.94 9.74
CA LEU A 107 5.54 19.60 9.95
C LEU A 107 5.14 19.94 11.39
N THR A 108 4.08 20.72 11.53
CA THR A 108 3.42 21.01 12.80
C THR A 108 1.96 20.58 12.74
N ARG A 109 1.21 20.78 13.83
CA ARG A 109 -0.23 20.50 13.85
C ARG A 109 -1.04 21.34 12.85
N ARG A 110 -0.60 22.57 12.54
CA ARG A 110 -1.37 23.54 11.74
C ARG A 110 -0.71 23.94 10.44
N LEU A 111 0.61 23.75 10.32
CA LEU A 111 1.42 24.24 9.22
C LEU A 111 2.37 23.16 8.73
N VAL A 112 2.57 23.13 7.41
CA VAL A 112 3.61 22.33 6.75
C VAL A 112 4.47 23.24 5.89
N GLU A 113 5.79 23.15 6.02
CA GLU A 113 6.73 23.79 5.12
C GLU A 113 7.32 22.74 4.20
N THR A 114 7.42 23.06 2.90
CA THR A 114 7.99 22.19 1.88
C THR A 114 9.07 22.92 1.11
N LYS A 115 9.94 22.15 0.46
CA LYS A 115 10.84 22.60 -0.59
C LYS A 115 10.60 21.78 -1.85
N GLY A 116 10.78 22.43 -2.99
CA GLY A 116 10.76 21.81 -4.31
C GLY A 116 11.92 22.30 -5.18
N VAL A 117 12.41 21.46 -6.06
CA VAL A 117 13.50 21.77 -7.00
C VAL A 117 13.16 21.21 -8.37
N LEU A 118 13.40 22.02 -9.40
CA LEU A 118 13.34 21.64 -10.81
C LEU A 118 14.76 21.57 -11.37
N THR A 119 15.13 20.44 -11.96
CA THR A 119 16.44 20.24 -12.58
C THR A 119 16.35 19.69 -13.99
N LEU A 120 17.34 19.99 -14.82
CA LEU A 120 17.60 19.25 -16.06
C LEU A 120 18.31 17.93 -15.75
N LYS A 121 18.48 17.08 -16.77
CA LYS A 121 19.13 15.76 -16.65
C LYS A 121 20.58 15.83 -16.17
N ASP A 122 21.27 16.94 -16.43
CA ASP A 122 22.65 17.19 -15.98
C ASP A 122 22.72 17.73 -14.53
N ASN A 123 21.58 17.76 -13.82
CA ASN A 123 21.38 18.35 -12.49
C ASN A 123 21.46 19.88 -12.44
N THR A 124 21.42 20.55 -13.58
CA THR A 124 21.30 22.01 -13.64
C THR A 124 19.99 22.46 -13.00
N VAL A 125 20.06 23.29 -11.95
CA VAL A 125 18.89 23.81 -11.24
C VAL A 125 18.24 24.93 -12.03
N ILE A 126 16.99 24.70 -12.44
CA ILE A 126 16.16 25.64 -13.21
C ILE A 126 15.40 26.56 -12.26
N ALA A 127 14.74 25.97 -11.26
CA ALA A 127 13.95 26.70 -10.28
C ALA A 127 13.93 25.99 -8.93
N GLU A 128 13.80 26.77 -7.86
CA GLU A 128 13.65 26.29 -6.50
C GLU A 128 12.41 26.93 -5.88
N GLY A 129 11.60 26.14 -5.20
CA GLY A 129 10.38 26.60 -4.53
C GLY A 129 10.40 26.30 -3.04
N SER A 130 9.78 27.18 -2.26
CA SER A 130 9.38 26.88 -0.89
C SER A 130 7.91 27.26 -0.69
N SER A 131 7.16 26.36 -0.07
CA SER A 131 5.72 26.58 0.17
C SER A 131 5.38 26.34 1.64
N LEU A 132 4.45 27.15 2.15
CA LEU A 132 3.84 27.01 3.46
C LEU A 132 2.37 26.64 3.26
N PHE A 133 1.94 25.53 3.85
CA PHE A 133 0.57 25.04 3.79
C PHE A 133 -0.12 25.16 5.15
N TYR A 134 -1.39 25.58 5.14
CA TYR A 134 -2.28 25.37 6.29
C TYR A 134 -2.87 23.96 6.23
N VAL A 135 -2.74 23.22 7.34
CA VAL A 135 -3.34 21.89 7.48
C VAL A 135 -4.80 22.03 7.87
N PHE A 136 -5.70 21.52 7.04
CA PHE A 136 -7.14 21.50 7.31
C PHE A 136 -7.63 20.12 7.71
N ALA A 137 -7.13 19.06 7.07
CA ALA A 137 -7.48 17.69 7.41
C ALA A 137 -6.27 16.76 7.28
N ARG A 138 -6.19 15.80 8.19
CA ARG A 138 -5.28 14.66 8.10
C ARG A 138 -5.98 13.50 7.42
N SER A 139 -5.19 12.64 6.78
CA SER A 139 -5.69 11.40 6.23
C SER A 139 -6.20 10.49 7.35
N LYS A 140 -7.34 9.86 7.09
CA LYS A 140 -7.88 8.77 7.92
C LYS A 140 -7.53 7.39 7.34
N LYS A 141 -6.84 7.35 6.20
CA LYS A 141 -6.50 6.12 5.52
C LYS A 141 -5.72 5.20 6.45
N THR A 142 -6.13 3.94 6.47
CA THR A 142 -5.59 2.89 7.34
C THR A 142 -5.25 1.69 6.49
N ILE A 143 -4.07 1.10 6.70
CA ILE A 143 -3.58 -0.02 5.87
C ILE A 143 -3.70 -1.33 6.64
N LEU A 144 -4.37 -2.31 6.04
CA LEU A 144 -4.52 -3.65 6.60
C LEU A 144 -3.72 -4.62 5.73
N TRP A 145 -2.74 -5.28 6.32
CA TRP A 145 -1.82 -6.16 5.62
C TRP A 145 -2.19 -7.61 5.87
N ASP A 146 -2.37 -8.41 4.81
CA ASP A 146 -2.15 -9.84 4.96
C ASP A 146 -0.65 -10.12 5.20
N MET A 147 -0.34 -11.29 5.75
CA MET A 147 1.03 -11.70 6.07
C MET A 147 1.62 -12.62 5.01
N ASP A 148 0.93 -13.71 4.71
CA ASP A 148 1.45 -14.87 4.00
C ASP A 148 1.24 -14.66 2.50
N GLY A 149 2.33 -14.57 1.72
CA GLY A 149 2.21 -14.23 0.29
C GLY A 149 2.09 -12.73 0.01
N VAL A 150 2.00 -11.88 1.04
CA VAL A 150 2.07 -10.41 0.91
C VAL A 150 3.35 -9.83 1.51
N ILE A 151 3.61 -10.10 2.79
CA ILE A 151 4.81 -9.61 3.48
C ILE A 151 5.89 -10.67 3.48
N ALA A 152 5.53 -11.91 3.81
CA ALA A 152 6.44 -13.02 3.97
C ALA A 152 6.27 -14.04 2.84
N ASP A 153 7.40 -14.49 2.27
CA ASP A 153 7.44 -15.65 1.38
C ASP A 153 7.35 -16.94 2.21
N SER A 154 6.16 -17.21 2.76
CA SER A 154 5.89 -18.30 3.70
C SER A 154 5.19 -19.52 3.06
N ASN A 155 4.63 -19.35 1.87
CA ASN A 155 3.82 -20.37 1.17
C ASN A 155 4.56 -21.70 0.96
N PRO A 156 5.84 -21.72 0.53
CA PRO A 156 6.57 -22.97 0.37
C PRO A 156 6.68 -23.77 1.68
N PHE A 157 6.81 -23.08 2.82
CA PHE A 157 6.92 -23.71 4.13
C PHE A 157 5.58 -24.25 4.62
N HIS A 158 4.48 -23.53 4.36
CA HIS A 158 3.13 -24.02 4.63
C HIS A 158 2.78 -25.25 3.79
N PHE A 159 3.09 -25.23 2.50
CA PHE A 159 2.87 -26.36 1.61
C PHE A 159 3.65 -27.59 2.08
N ALA A 160 4.95 -27.43 2.35
CA ALA A 160 5.78 -28.53 2.84
C ALA A 160 5.31 -29.10 4.20
N ALA A 161 4.78 -28.25 5.08
CA ALA A 161 4.22 -28.69 6.36
C ALA A 161 2.93 -29.50 6.18
N TRP A 162 2.04 -29.07 5.28
CA TRP A 162 0.83 -29.82 4.97
C TRP A 162 1.12 -31.15 4.28
N GLN A 163 2.02 -31.16 3.29
CA GLN A 163 2.43 -32.38 2.62
C GLN A 163 2.93 -33.43 3.61
N GLU A 164 3.80 -33.04 4.55
CA GLU A 164 4.33 -33.97 5.57
C GLU A 164 3.23 -34.55 6.48
N VAL A 165 2.26 -33.73 6.87
CA VAL A 165 1.15 -34.15 7.75
C VAL A 165 0.20 -35.10 7.05
N PHE A 166 -0.13 -34.83 5.78
CA PHE A 166 -1.06 -35.66 5.02
C PHE A 166 -0.41 -36.93 4.46
N ASP A 167 0.87 -36.89 4.05
CA ASP A 167 1.62 -38.06 3.59
C ASP A 167 1.72 -39.13 4.67
N ARG A 168 1.96 -38.74 5.93
CA ARG A 168 1.92 -39.65 7.09
C ARG A 168 0.59 -40.38 7.29
N ARG A 169 -0.49 -39.86 6.70
CA ARG A 169 -1.85 -40.40 6.77
C ARG A 169 -2.26 -41.09 5.46
N GLY A 170 -1.34 -41.25 4.52
CA GLY A 170 -1.61 -41.85 3.20
C GLY A 170 -2.46 -40.96 2.29
N ILE A 171 -2.55 -39.66 2.59
CA ILE A 171 -3.33 -38.70 1.81
C ILE A 171 -2.39 -37.91 0.91
N ASN A 172 -2.63 -37.96 -0.40
CA ASN A 172 -1.85 -37.22 -1.37
C ASN A 172 -2.34 -35.75 -1.44
N PHE A 173 -1.65 -34.86 -0.74
CA PHE A 173 -1.93 -33.42 -0.76
C PHE A 173 -1.08 -32.71 -1.83
N ILE A 174 -1.74 -32.19 -2.87
CA ILE A 174 -1.05 -31.60 -4.03
C ILE A 174 -1.13 -30.06 -4.02
N LYS A 175 -0.37 -29.44 -4.93
CA LYS A 175 -0.29 -27.96 -5.01
C LYS A 175 -1.65 -27.31 -5.30
N ASP A 176 -2.49 -27.94 -6.12
CA ASP A 176 -3.83 -27.43 -6.42
C ASP A 176 -4.74 -27.38 -5.18
N ASP A 177 -4.64 -28.36 -4.27
CA ASP A 177 -5.37 -28.36 -3.01
C ASP A 177 -4.92 -27.20 -2.12
N PHE A 178 -3.59 -27.00 -2.06
CA PHE A 178 -2.99 -25.90 -1.34
C PHE A 178 -3.46 -24.56 -1.90
N THR A 179 -3.34 -24.30 -3.20
CA THR A 179 -3.74 -23.04 -3.82
C THR A 179 -5.21 -22.71 -3.62
N LYS A 180 -6.12 -23.70 -3.62
CA LYS A 180 -7.55 -23.46 -3.42
C LYS A 180 -7.95 -23.13 -1.98
N LEU A 181 -7.24 -23.70 -1.00
CA LEU A 181 -7.63 -23.65 0.40
C LEU A 181 -6.74 -22.73 1.25
N PHE A 182 -5.55 -22.39 0.76
CA PHE A 182 -4.61 -21.53 1.48
C PHE A 182 -5.16 -20.11 1.69
N GLY A 183 -4.78 -19.48 2.80
CA GLY A 183 -5.37 -18.23 3.29
C GLY A 183 -6.58 -18.41 4.23
N THR A 184 -7.07 -19.64 4.41
CA THR A 184 -8.12 -20.00 5.39
C THR A 184 -7.56 -20.60 6.69
N ARG A 185 -8.42 -20.85 7.67
CA ARG A 185 -8.04 -21.44 8.97
C ARG A 185 -7.74 -22.94 8.79
N ASN A 186 -6.76 -23.48 9.54
CA ASN A 186 -6.32 -24.88 9.37
C ASN A 186 -7.45 -25.91 9.49
N ASP A 187 -8.39 -25.73 10.42
CA ASP A 187 -9.52 -26.65 10.61
C ASP A 187 -10.41 -26.72 9.37
N PHE A 188 -10.61 -25.61 8.66
CA PHE A 188 -11.31 -25.59 7.38
C PHE A 188 -10.56 -26.42 6.33
N ILE A 189 -9.23 -26.25 6.22
CA ILE A 189 -8.40 -27.03 5.29
C ILE A 189 -8.50 -28.52 5.63
N ILE A 190 -8.35 -28.89 6.91
CA ILE A 190 -8.39 -30.29 7.36
C ILE A 190 -9.73 -30.94 7.03
N ARG A 191 -10.85 -30.27 7.29
CA ARG A 191 -12.19 -30.80 7.00
C ARG A 191 -12.45 -30.96 5.49
N ASN A 192 -11.91 -30.07 4.67
CA ASN A 192 -12.03 -30.19 3.21
C ASN A 192 -11.20 -31.36 2.65
N ILE A 193 -10.05 -31.67 3.26
CA ILE A 193 -9.16 -32.74 2.79
C ILE A 193 -9.54 -34.12 3.34
N LEU A 194 -10.00 -34.22 4.59
CA LEU A 194 -10.22 -35.52 5.24
C LEU A 194 -11.50 -36.26 4.84
N GLU A 195 -12.35 -35.71 3.96
CA GLU A 195 -13.66 -36.23 3.54
C GLU A 195 -14.57 -36.74 4.70
N GLY A 196 -15.70 -36.06 4.94
CA GLY A 196 -16.67 -36.43 5.99
C GLY A 196 -16.58 -35.58 7.25
N GLU A 197 -16.98 -36.13 8.40
CA GLU A 197 -16.97 -35.43 9.70
C GLU A 197 -15.86 -35.99 10.61
N PRO A 198 -14.60 -35.53 10.46
CA PRO A 198 -13.52 -35.95 11.36
C PRO A 198 -13.82 -35.51 12.78
N ARG A 199 -13.39 -36.30 13.77
CA ARG A 199 -13.56 -35.93 15.19
C ARG A 199 -12.75 -34.67 15.48
N GLU A 200 -13.27 -33.81 16.34
CA GLU A 200 -12.60 -32.55 16.72
C GLU A 200 -11.18 -32.77 17.25
N GLU A 201 -10.97 -33.86 18.00
CA GLU A 201 -9.66 -34.26 18.52
C GLU A 201 -8.65 -34.57 17.39
N ASP A 202 -9.10 -35.20 16.31
CA ASP A 202 -8.27 -35.51 15.15
C ASP A 202 -7.90 -34.22 14.40
N VAL A 203 -8.86 -33.28 14.24
CA VAL A 203 -8.64 -31.96 13.61
C VAL A 203 -7.62 -31.15 14.41
N GLU A 204 -7.77 -31.07 15.73
CA GLU A 204 -6.85 -30.34 16.60
C GLU A 204 -5.44 -30.96 16.57
N THR A 205 -5.34 -32.29 16.57
CA THR A 205 -4.06 -33.00 16.51
C THR A 205 -3.33 -32.72 15.19
N ILE A 206 -4.04 -32.79 14.07
CA ILE A 206 -3.49 -32.52 12.73
C ILE A 206 -3.04 -31.06 12.60
N ALA A 207 -3.85 -30.12 13.11
CA ALA A 207 -3.50 -28.71 13.12
C ALA A 207 -2.22 -28.46 13.94
N LYS A 208 -2.10 -29.04 15.15
CA LYS A 208 -0.91 -28.91 16.00
C LYS A 208 0.35 -29.50 15.34
N GLU A 209 0.23 -30.66 14.70
CA GLU A 209 1.33 -31.30 13.97
C GLU A 209 1.80 -30.40 12.81
N LYS A 210 0.86 -29.91 11.99
CA LYS A 210 1.16 -29.00 10.89
C LYS A 210 1.88 -27.74 11.37
N GLU A 211 1.42 -27.14 12.46
CA GLU A 211 2.04 -25.90 12.94
C GLU A 211 3.43 -26.12 13.55
N THR A 212 3.66 -27.29 14.15
CA THR A 212 5.00 -27.66 14.62
C THR A 212 5.95 -27.83 13.44
N ASN A 213 5.51 -28.54 12.40
CA ASN A 213 6.29 -28.73 11.17
C ASN A 213 6.57 -27.39 10.49
N PHE A 214 5.56 -26.52 10.36
CA PHE A 214 5.70 -25.20 9.78
C PHE A 214 6.73 -24.36 10.52
N ARG A 215 6.59 -24.18 11.84
CA ARG A 215 7.52 -23.38 12.65
C ARG A 215 8.95 -23.91 12.58
N GLY A 216 9.13 -25.23 12.54
CA GLY A 216 10.44 -25.86 12.39
C GLY A 216 11.09 -25.57 11.04
N LYS A 217 10.30 -25.53 9.95
CA LYS A 217 10.81 -25.29 8.59
C LYS A 217 11.08 -23.80 8.32
N ILE A 218 10.21 -22.91 8.79
CA ILE A 218 10.28 -21.48 8.45
C ILE A 218 11.34 -20.72 9.24
N LYS A 219 11.64 -21.14 10.47
CA LYS A 219 12.61 -20.48 11.35
C LYS A 219 14.00 -20.45 10.70
N GLY A 220 14.58 -19.25 10.59
CA GLY A 220 15.87 -18.98 9.94
C GLY A 220 15.83 -18.93 8.41
N ASN A 221 14.67 -19.17 7.78
CA ASN A 221 14.57 -19.36 6.33
C ASN A 221 13.60 -18.40 5.64
N VAL A 222 12.69 -17.76 6.38
CA VAL A 222 11.71 -16.82 5.79
C VAL A 222 12.40 -15.57 5.25
N LYS A 223 11.89 -15.08 4.12
CA LYS A 223 12.31 -13.82 3.50
C LYS A 223 11.11 -12.92 3.28
N PRO A 224 11.29 -11.60 3.32
CA PRO A 224 10.24 -10.70 2.92
C PRO A 224 10.05 -10.73 1.41
N LEU A 225 8.82 -10.54 0.96
CA LEU A 225 8.51 -10.38 -0.46
C LEU A 225 8.98 -8.99 -0.96
N PRO A 226 9.31 -8.86 -2.27
CA PRO A 226 9.83 -7.62 -2.83
C PRO A 226 8.91 -6.43 -2.55
N GLY A 227 9.50 -5.31 -2.12
CA GLY A 227 8.79 -4.06 -1.84
C GLY A 227 8.06 -3.98 -0.48
N ALA A 228 7.73 -5.11 0.17
CA ALA A 228 6.92 -5.12 1.39
C ALA A 228 7.52 -4.28 2.53
N ILE A 229 8.79 -4.53 2.89
CA ILE A 229 9.48 -3.80 3.98
C ILE A 229 9.62 -2.31 3.67
N LYS A 230 9.93 -1.96 2.41
CA LYS A 230 10.04 -0.58 1.96
C LYS A 230 8.70 0.15 2.11
N LEU A 231 7.61 -0.48 1.69
CA LEU A 231 6.28 0.11 1.76
C LEU A 231 5.80 0.24 3.22
N LEU A 232 5.99 -0.79 4.06
CA LEU A 232 5.76 -0.73 5.52
C LEU A 232 6.47 0.45 6.18
N GLY A 233 7.76 0.66 5.85
CA GLY A 233 8.55 1.77 6.37
C GLY A 233 8.04 3.13 5.91
N THR A 234 7.65 3.22 4.64
CA THR A 234 7.09 4.44 4.02
C THR A 234 5.76 4.83 4.67
N ILE A 235 4.85 3.88 4.89
CA ILE A 235 3.55 4.10 5.54
C ILE A 235 3.74 4.56 7.00
N LYS A 236 4.62 3.90 7.75
CA LYS A 236 4.95 4.27 9.13
C LYS A 236 5.53 5.68 9.22
N LYS A 237 6.48 6.05 8.34
CA LYS A 237 7.05 7.41 8.26
C LYS A 237 5.97 8.46 7.95
N GLY A 238 4.98 8.11 7.14
CA GLY A 238 3.84 8.96 6.81
C GLY A 238 2.81 9.12 7.94
N THR A 239 2.99 8.44 9.07
CA THR A 239 2.10 8.44 10.24
C THR A 239 0.69 7.88 9.99
N PHE A 240 0.57 7.02 8.97
CA PHE A 240 -0.65 6.26 8.72
C PHE A 240 -0.72 5.08 9.68
N LYS A 241 -1.95 4.71 10.08
CA LYS A 241 -2.16 3.51 10.89
C LYS A 241 -2.02 2.27 10.03
N GLN A 242 -1.44 1.21 10.58
CA GLN A 242 -1.43 -0.08 9.91
C GLN A 242 -1.61 -1.25 10.87
N ALA A 243 -2.32 -2.29 10.40
CA ALA A 243 -2.47 -3.55 11.11
C ALA A 243 -2.01 -4.73 10.26
N LEU A 244 -1.49 -5.75 10.93
CA LEU A 244 -1.30 -7.08 10.36
C LEU A 244 -2.55 -7.91 10.61
N VAL A 245 -3.05 -8.61 9.59
CA VAL A 245 -4.31 -9.34 9.61
C VAL A 245 -4.09 -10.70 8.94
N SER A 246 -3.95 -11.78 9.72
CA SER A 246 -3.66 -13.12 9.19
C SER A 246 -4.62 -14.18 9.74
N SER A 247 -5.00 -15.14 8.90
CA SER A 247 -5.80 -16.31 9.31
C SER A 247 -5.01 -17.32 10.15
N THR A 248 -3.69 -17.13 10.32
CA THR A 248 -2.81 -18.05 11.04
C THR A 248 -2.84 -17.85 12.56
N PRO A 249 -2.35 -18.84 13.36
CA PRO A 249 -2.20 -18.69 14.80
C PRO A 249 -1.20 -17.60 15.20
N GLU A 250 -1.42 -16.99 16.36
CA GLU A 250 -0.58 -15.91 16.91
C GLU A 250 0.91 -16.31 17.01
N GLU A 251 1.20 -17.57 17.35
CA GLU A 251 2.55 -18.07 17.51
C GLU A 251 3.36 -18.03 16.19
N ASN A 252 2.67 -18.24 15.06
CA ASN A 252 3.29 -18.17 13.74
C ASN A 252 3.52 -16.73 13.31
N ILE A 253 2.57 -15.85 13.59
CA ILE A 253 2.67 -14.42 13.32
C ILE A 253 3.85 -13.83 14.08
N ASN A 254 3.96 -14.12 15.38
CA ASN A 254 5.06 -13.64 16.22
C ASN A 254 6.42 -14.17 15.75
N LEU A 255 6.49 -15.42 15.28
CA LEU A 255 7.71 -15.97 14.69
C LEU A 255 8.12 -15.19 13.44
N ILE A 256 7.20 -14.97 12.50
CA ILE A 256 7.49 -14.24 11.25
C ILE A 256 7.85 -12.77 11.53
N ILE A 257 7.13 -12.11 12.45
CA ILE A 257 7.46 -10.74 12.89
C ILE A 257 8.90 -10.67 13.38
N GLY A 258 9.32 -11.61 14.24
CA GLY A 258 10.68 -11.64 14.78
C GLY A 258 11.74 -11.94 13.73
N GLU A 259 11.51 -12.93 12.87
CA GLU A 259 12.47 -13.30 11.82
C GLU A 259 12.66 -12.18 10.78
N LEU A 260 11.61 -11.41 10.49
CA LEU A 260 11.64 -10.31 9.53
C LEU A 260 11.91 -8.93 10.16
N ASN A 261 12.15 -8.86 11.48
CA ASN A 261 12.36 -7.62 12.24
C ASN A 261 11.23 -6.60 12.04
N LEU A 262 9.99 -7.06 12.12
CA LEU A 262 8.78 -6.26 11.90
C LEU A 262 8.20 -5.65 13.19
N GLU A 263 8.93 -5.71 14.30
CA GLU A 263 8.48 -5.17 15.56
C GLU A 263 8.20 -3.66 15.48
N GLY A 264 7.03 -3.27 15.99
CA GLY A 264 6.60 -1.89 16.03
C GLY A 264 6.22 -1.29 14.67
N PHE A 265 6.13 -2.07 13.60
CA PHE A 265 5.53 -1.58 12.34
C PHE A 265 4.01 -1.46 12.44
N PHE A 266 3.35 -2.36 13.17
CA PHE A 266 1.90 -2.43 13.24
C PHE A 266 1.36 -1.82 14.54
N ASP A 267 0.31 -1.00 14.42
CA ASP A 267 -0.45 -0.48 15.55
C ASP A 267 -1.38 -1.55 16.16
N SER A 268 -1.71 -2.58 15.36
CA SER A 268 -2.52 -3.71 15.78
C SER A 268 -2.17 -4.97 15.00
N VAL A 269 -2.36 -6.13 15.62
CA VAL A 269 -2.25 -7.44 14.99
C VAL A 269 -3.57 -8.17 15.22
N VAL A 270 -4.12 -8.77 14.17
CA VAL A 270 -5.31 -9.60 14.21
C VAL A 270 -4.97 -11.00 13.70
N HIS A 271 -5.29 -12.01 14.50
CA HIS A 271 -5.03 -13.40 14.16
C HIS A 271 -6.32 -14.22 14.00
N GLY A 272 -6.27 -15.32 13.26
CA GLY A 272 -7.47 -16.05 12.83
C GLY A 272 -8.32 -16.67 13.94
N ARG A 273 -7.76 -16.81 15.16
CA ARG A 273 -8.50 -17.28 16.35
C ARG A 273 -9.39 -16.21 17.00
N GLU A 274 -9.26 -14.94 16.61
CA GLU A 274 -10.09 -13.85 17.16
C GLU A 274 -11.45 -13.73 16.46
N VAL A 275 -11.67 -14.49 15.40
CA VAL A 275 -12.91 -14.46 14.60
C VAL A 275 -13.52 -15.84 14.51
N THR A 276 -14.85 -15.89 14.37
CA THR A 276 -15.58 -17.15 14.27
C THR A 276 -15.52 -17.71 12.85
N GLU A 277 -15.58 -16.84 11.85
CA GLU A 277 -15.54 -17.17 10.42
C GLU A 277 -14.23 -16.70 9.77
N SER A 278 -13.64 -17.57 8.94
CA SER A 278 -12.47 -17.22 8.14
C SER A 278 -12.84 -16.50 6.85
N LYS A 279 -11.84 -15.95 6.15
CA LYS A 279 -11.97 -15.48 4.76
C LYS A 279 -12.69 -16.56 3.92
N PRO A 280 -13.71 -16.21 3.11
CA PRO A 280 -14.05 -14.86 2.61
C PRO A 280 -14.97 -14.02 3.51
N SER A 281 -15.24 -14.44 4.76
CA SER A 281 -15.99 -13.60 5.71
C SER A 281 -15.21 -12.31 6.02
N PRO A 282 -15.86 -11.14 6.09
CA PRO A 282 -15.20 -9.86 6.35
C PRO A 282 -14.76 -9.66 7.81
N GLN A 283 -15.15 -10.57 8.72
CA GLN A 283 -14.98 -10.42 10.17
C GLN A 283 -13.55 -10.00 10.57
N ILE A 284 -12.53 -10.62 9.98
CA ILE A 284 -11.14 -10.37 10.36
C ILE A 284 -10.66 -8.96 10.01
N PHE A 285 -11.09 -8.42 8.87
CA PHE A 285 -10.77 -7.06 8.47
C PHE A 285 -11.60 -6.03 9.25
N LEU A 286 -12.88 -6.31 9.50
CA LEU A 286 -13.74 -5.46 10.33
C LEU A 286 -13.19 -5.34 11.75
N LEU A 287 -12.73 -6.44 12.34
CA LEU A 287 -12.07 -6.44 13.65
C LEU A 287 -10.79 -5.59 13.64
N ALA A 288 -9.97 -5.67 12.59
CA ALA A 288 -8.77 -4.84 12.47
C ALA A 288 -9.11 -3.34 12.38
N ALA A 289 -10.14 -2.98 11.59
CA ALA A 289 -10.62 -1.61 11.52
C ALA A 289 -11.15 -1.10 12.86
N GLU A 290 -11.90 -1.93 13.60
CA GLU A 290 -12.38 -1.61 14.95
C GLU A 290 -11.22 -1.34 15.92
N LYS A 291 -10.24 -2.26 15.99
CA LYS A 291 -9.04 -2.09 16.84
C LYS A 291 -8.28 -0.81 16.52
N LEU A 292 -8.23 -0.43 15.24
CA LEU A 292 -7.59 0.81 14.79
C LEU A 292 -8.48 2.05 14.86
N LYS A 293 -9.77 1.92 15.21
CA LYS A 293 -10.77 2.99 15.19
C LYS A 293 -10.84 3.67 13.81
N ALA A 294 -10.84 2.86 12.77
CA ALA A 294 -10.93 3.27 11.37
C ALA A 294 -12.30 2.91 10.81
N GLU A 295 -12.82 3.76 9.93
CA GLU A 295 -14.01 3.44 9.14
C GLU A 295 -13.61 2.50 7.99
N PRO A 296 -14.39 1.46 7.66
CA PRO A 296 -14.03 0.54 6.58
C PRO A 296 -13.78 1.23 5.23
N ALA A 297 -14.51 2.29 4.91
CA ALA A 297 -14.31 3.08 3.68
C ALA A 297 -12.96 3.82 3.62
N ASP A 298 -12.30 4.00 4.77
CA ASP A 298 -10.96 4.57 4.87
C ASP A 298 -9.86 3.48 4.89
N CYS A 299 -10.22 2.20 4.95
CA CYS A 299 -9.28 1.10 4.96
C CYS A 299 -8.87 0.68 3.54
N ILE A 300 -7.59 0.30 3.41
CA ILE A 300 -7.03 -0.33 2.23
C ILE A 300 -6.39 -1.64 2.67
N VAL A 301 -6.88 -2.75 2.13
CA VAL A 301 -6.34 -4.10 2.36
C VAL A 301 -5.28 -4.39 1.30
N ILE A 302 -4.14 -4.92 1.72
CA ILE A 302 -3.12 -5.48 0.82
C ILE A 302 -3.18 -7.01 0.95
N GLU A 303 -3.50 -7.68 -0.16
CA GLU A 303 -3.83 -9.12 -0.23
C GLU A 303 -3.23 -9.77 -1.48
N ASP A 304 -3.19 -11.11 -1.52
CA ASP A 304 -2.68 -11.89 -2.66
C ASP A 304 -3.61 -13.08 -3.04
N SER A 305 -4.72 -13.26 -2.33
CA SER A 305 -5.65 -14.39 -2.47
C SER A 305 -7.07 -13.97 -2.86
N PRO A 306 -7.79 -14.76 -3.68
CA PRO A 306 -9.18 -14.45 -4.06
C PRO A 306 -10.14 -14.39 -2.86
N LEU A 307 -9.94 -15.26 -1.85
CA LEU A 307 -10.76 -15.27 -0.64
C LEU A 307 -10.52 -14.01 0.21
N GLY A 308 -9.28 -13.54 0.27
CA GLY A 308 -8.92 -12.31 0.95
C GLY A 308 -9.45 -11.06 0.27
N VAL A 309 -9.34 -10.99 -1.07
CA VAL A 309 -9.97 -9.91 -1.86
C VAL A 309 -11.47 -9.87 -1.58
N LYS A 310 -12.18 -11.01 -1.66
CA LYS A 310 -13.62 -11.09 -1.35
C LYS A 310 -13.95 -10.62 0.06
N ALA A 311 -13.15 -11.01 1.06
CA ALA A 311 -13.34 -10.55 2.44
C ALA A 311 -13.14 -9.03 2.58
N ALA A 312 -12.14 -8.45 1.89
CA ALA A 312 -11.92 -7.01 1.88
C ALA A 312 -13.10 -6.25 1.24
N LYS A 313 -13.60 -6.72 0.09
CA LYS A 313 -14.76 -6.12 -0.59
C LYS A 313 -16.04 -6.27 0.23
N ALA A 314 -16.27 -7.44 0.83
CA ALA A 314 -17.40 -7.67 1.73
C ALA A 314 -17.37 -6.77 2.98
N ALA A 315 -16.18 -6.37 3.42
CA ALA A 315 -16.00 -5.41 4.52
C ALA A 315 -16.25 -3.95 4.11
N GLY A 316 -16.51 -3.66 2.83
CA GLY A 316 -16.64 -2.30 2.30
C GLY A 316 -15.31 -1.56 2.21
N MET A 317 -14.20 -2.29 2.14
CA MET A 317 -12.85 -1.73 2.07
C MET A 317 -12.32 -1.73 0.65
N ARG A 318 -11.30 -0.90 0.40
CA ARG A 318 -10.55 -0.95 -0.85
C ARG A 318 -9.47 -2.02 -0.76
N CYS A 319 -9.09 -2.61 -1.87
CA CYS A 319 -8.15 -3.72 -1.92
C CYS A 319 -7.10 -3.49 -3.02
N LEU A 320 -5.83 -3.55 -2.62
CA LEU A 320 -4.68 -3.69 -3.50
C LEU A 320 -4.26 -5.16 -3.47
N ALA A 321 -4.39 -5.85 -4.60
CA ALA A 321 -3.96 -7.23 -4.72
C ALA A 321 -2.56 -7.33 -5.36
N VAL A 322 -1.73 -8.25 -4.87
CA VAL A 322 -0.40 -8.57 -5.44
C VAL A 322 -0.37 -10.00 -5.98
N THR A 323 0.12 -10.20 -7.20
CA THR A 323 0.09 -11.51 -7.88
C THR A 323 1.22 -12.45 -7.45
N ASN A 324 1.52 -12.52 -6.15
CA ASN A 324 2.59 -13.38 -5.62
C ASN A 324 2.18 -14.86 -5.61
N THR A 325 0.90 -15.14 -5.33
CA THR A 325 0.39 -16.51 -5.19
C THR A 325 -0.62 -16.87 -6.28
N HIS A 326 -1.46 -15.91 -6.67
CA HIS A 326 -2.52 -16.10 -7.65
C HIS A 326 -2.30 -15.22 -8.89
N PRO A 327 -2.73 -15.68 -10.08
CA PRO A 327 -2.68 -14.86 -11.28
C PRO A 327 -3.69 -13.71 -11.20
N GLU A 328 -3.42 -12.63 -11.93
CA GLU A 328 -4.23 -11.39 -11.93
C GLU A 328 -5.73 -11.64 -12.18
N GLN A 329 -6.06 -12.60 -13.05
CA GLN A 329 -7.45 -12.94 -13.40
C GLN A 329 -8.26 -13.44 -12.19
N GLU A 330 -7.61 -14.02 -11.19
CA GLU A 330 -8.29 -14.49 -9.97
C GLU A 330 -8.47 -13.37 -8.93
N LEU A 331 -7.84 -12.20 -9.14
CA LEU A 331 -7.80 -11.08 -8.22
C LEU A 331 -8.54 -9.84 -8.76
N GLU A 332 -9.30 -9.99 -9.85
CA GLU A 332 -9.95 -8.89 -10.59
C GLU A 332 -11.01 -8.10 -9.77
N GLU A 333 -11.52 -8.67 -8.68
CA GLU A 333 -12.43 -7.99 -7.75
C GLU A 333 -11.72 -6.89 -6.91
N ALA A 334 -10.39 -6.86 -6.90
CA ALA A 334 -9.61 -5.83 -6.22
C ALA A 334 -9.68 -4.48 -6.95
N ASP A 335 -9.55 -3.38 -6.22
CA ASP A 335 -9.57 -2.03 -6.80
C ASP A 335 -8.29 -1.74 -7.62
N LYS A 336 -7.20 -2.45 -7.31
CA LYS A 336 -5.96 -2.44 -8.07
C LYS A 336 -5.22 -3.76 -7.94
N VAL A 337 -4.67 -4.27 -9.04
CA VAL A 337 -3.77 -5.42 -9.05
C VAL A 337 -2.36 -4.98 -9.48
N VAL A 338 -1.33 -5.53 -8.85
CA VAL A 338 0.09 -5.30 -9.17
C VAL A 338 0.88 -6.61 -9.16
N HIS A 339 1.99 -6.65 -9.88
CA HIS A 339 2.87 -7.83 -9.89
C HIS A 339 3.84 -7.88 -8.72
N SER A 340 4.25 -6.71 -8.22
CA SER A 340 5.16 -6.57 -7.09
C SER A 340 4.79 -5.34 -6.27
N LEU A 341 5.03 -5.38 -4.97
CA LEU A 341 4.91 -4.17 -4.13
C LEU A 341 6.06 -3.17 -4.38
N GLU A 342 7.07 -3.54 -5.18
CA GLU A 342 8.08 -2.58 -5.67
C GLU A 342 7.48 -1.53 -6.60
N ASP A 343 6.37 -1.86 -7.28
CA ASP A 343 5.64 -0.97 -8.18
C ASP A 343 4.66 -0.05 -7.44
N VAL A 344 4.61 -0.16 -6.11
CA VAL A 344 3.65 0.56 -5.26
C VAL A 344 4.37 1.53 -4.34
N ASP A 345 4.16 2.81 -4.58
CA ASP A 345 4.52 3.85 -3.64
C ASP A 345 3.31 4.33 -2.82
N LEU A 346 3.59 5.16 -1.82
CA LEU A 346 2.57 5.69 -0.93
C LEU A 346 1.53 6.55 -1.66
N ILE A 347 1.92 7.27 -2.72
CA ILE A 347 0.98 8.09 -3.51
C ILE A 347 -0.02 7.18 -4.22
N THR A 348 0.47 6.13 -4.86
CA THR A 348 -0.32 5.13 -5.56
C THR A 348 -1.28 4.45 -4.58
N LEU A 349 -0.78 4.02 -3.43
CA LEU A 349 -1.62 3.41 -2.39
C LEU A 349 -2.70 4.37 -1.88
N MET A 350 -2.39 5.65 -1.67
CA MET A 350 -3.33 6.61 -1.08
C MET A 350 -4.35 7.19 -2.06
N GLN A 351 -4.02 7.25 -3.35
CA GLN A 351 -4.79 8.00 -4.36
C GLN A 351 -5.27 7.15 -5.54
N ARG A 352 -4.66 6.00 -5.80
CA ARG A 352 -4.90 5.17 -6.99
C ARG A 352 -5.36 3.75 -6.66
N VAL A 353 -5.51 3.46 -5.37
CA VAL A 353 -6.31 2.39 -4.78
C VAL A 353 -7.39 3.11 -4.00
#